data_AF-A0A6P3VDQ5-F1
#
_entry.id   AF-A0A6P3VDQ5-F1
#
_cell.length_a   1.000
_cell.length_b   1.000
_cell.length_c   1.000
_cell.angle_alpha   90.00
_cell.angle_beta   90.00
_cell.angle_gamma   90.00
#
_symmetry.space_group_name_H-M   'P 1'
#
loop_
_entity.id
_entity.type
_entity.pdbx_description
1 polymer ?
#
loop_
_entity_poly.entity_id
_entity_poly.type
_entity_poly.pdbx_seq_one_letter_code
_entity_poly.pdbx_strand_id
1 'polypeptide(L)'
;MTACAEFSFHVPSLPELAEVMQKGLKDNFAEVQVSVVDCPDLTKDPFNFPVKGICGKTRIAEVGGVPYLMPLVNKKKVYDLNKIAKEIKLPGAFILGAGAGPFQTLGFNSEVIEVKAKRRTGQLNFVTCLRQTLGSHYGNKPVGMGGTFIVQKGKVKAHIMPKEFSSCPLNSDEEVNKWLHFYEMKAPLVCLPVFVSRDPGFDLRLEHTHFFSHHGEGGHYHYDTTPDMVEYLGYFSPAEFLYRIDQPKETHGFGRD
;
A
#
# COMPACT_ATOMS: atom_id res chain seq x y z
N MET A 1 17.92 15.99 -28.90
CA MET A 1 17.13 14.88 -29.45
C MET A 1 17.69 13.60 -28.86
N THR A 2 16.89 12.90 -28.05
CA THR A 2 17.30 11.62 -27.45
C THR A 2 17.10 10.54 -28.52
N ALA A 3 18.10 9.70 -28.77
CA ALA A 3 17.97 8.62 -29.75
C ALA A 3 16.95 7.58 -29.24
N CYS A 4 15.91 7.31 -30.02
CA CYS A 4 14.91 6.26 -29.74
C CYS A 4 15.20 5.06 -30.64
N ALA A 5 15.56 3.93 -30.04
CA ALA A 5 15.75 2.66 -30.76
C ALA A 5 14.46 1.83 -30.68
N GLU A 6 14.16 1.08 -31.74
CA GLU A 6 12.98 0.22 -31.83
C GLU A 6 13.42 -1.25 -31.88
N PHE A 7 12.75 -2.10 -31.09
CA PHE A 7 12.97 -3.55 -31.06
C PHE A 7 11.63 -4.29 -31.14
N SER A 8 11.59 -5.38 -31.90
CA SER A 8 10.37 -6.19 -32.10
C SER A 8 10.39 -7.43 -31.20
N PHE A 9 9.41 -7.54 -30.31
CA PHE A 9 9.22 -8.74 -29.49
C PHE A 9 8.59 -9.89 -30.29
N HIS A 10 8.88 -11.13 -29.90
CA HIS A 10 8.05 -12.27 -30.27
C HIS A 10 6.71 -12.21 -29.53
N VAL A 11 5.60 -12.51 -30.21
CA VAL A 11 4.24 -12.40 -29.66
C VAL A 11 3.50 -13.72 -29.89
N PRO A 12 3.50 -14.64 -28.92
CA PRO A 12 2.70 -15.87 -28.98
C PRO A 12 1.19 -15.56 -28.89
N SER A 13 0.37 -16.58 -29.15
CA SER A 13 -1.08 -16.44 -29.00
C SER A 13 -1.51 -16.33 -27.52
N LEU A 14 -2.60 -15.63 -27.23
CA LEU A 14 -3.13 -15.53 -25.85
C LEU A 14 -3.47 -16.90 -25.22
N PRO A 15 -4.07 -17.87 -25.94
CA PRO A 15 -4.31 -19.21 -25.40
C PRO A 15 -3.02 -19.94 -25.03
N GLU A 16 -1.99 -19.87 -25.88
CA GLU A 16 -0.68 -20.47 -25.61
C GLU A 16 -0.04 -19.86 -24.35
N LEU A 17 -0.06 -18.54 -24.22
CA LEU A 17 0.43 -17.86 -23.01
C LEU A 17 -0.33 -18.28 -21.75
N ALA A 18 -1.67 -18.38 -21.83
CA ALA A 18 -2.51 -18.78 -20.69
C ALA A 18 -2.18 -20.21 -20.22
N GLU A 19 -1.96 -21.14 -21.15
CA GLU A 19 -1.58 -22.52 -20.83
C GLU A 19 -0.23 -22.60 -20.11
N VAL A 20 0.78 -21.91 -20.65
CA VAL A 20 2.13 -21.87 -20.08
C VAL A 20 2.12 -21.29 -18.65
N MET A 21 1.38 -20.19 -18.44
CA MET A 21 1.27 -19.55 -17.11
C MET A 21 0.50 -20.41 -16.10
N GLN A 22 -0.63 -21.01 -16.52
CA GLN A 22 -1.43 -21.90 -15.68
C GLN A 22 -0.59 -23.04 -15.12
N LYS A 23 0.25 -23.65 -15.97
CA LYS A 23 1.11 -24.77 -15.59
C LYS A 23 2.12 -24.37 -14.52
N GLY A 24 2.85 -23.26 -14.70
CA GLY A 24 3.88 -22.84 -13.74
C GLY A 24 3.35 -22.35 -12.38
N LEU A 25 2.17 -21.73 -12.35
CA LEU A 25 1.61 -21.19 -11.10
C LEU A 25 1.09 -22.27 -10.14
N LYS A 26 0.64 -23.42 -10.67
CA LYS A 26 0.12 -24.54 -9.86
C LYS A 26 1.15 -25.15 -8.90
N ASP A 27 2.43 -24.95 -9.16
CA ASP A 27 3.49 -25.44 -8.29
C ASP A 27 3.58 -24.67 -6.97
N ASN A 28 2.93 -23.50 -6.86
CA ASN A 28 3.08 -22.57 -5.73
C ASN A 28 1.78 -22.16 -5.03
N PHE A 29 0.62 -22.46 -5.61
CA PHE A 29 -0.68 -22.06 -5.06
C PHE A 29 -1.68 -23.21 -5.15
N ALA A 30 -2.46 -23.40 -4.07
CA ALA A 30 -3.42 -24.49 -3.98
C ALA A 30 -4.55 -24.38 -5.02
N GLU A 31 -4.92 -23.16 -5.42
CA GLU A 31 -5.96 -22.88 -6.40
C GLU A 31 -5.44 -21.86 -7.43
N VAL A 32 -5.35 -22.27 -8.70
CA VAL A 32 -4.86 -21.45 -9.82
C VAL A 32 -5.79 -21.59 -11.01
N GLN A 33 -6.19 -20.44 -11.57
CA GLN A 33 -6.92 -20.36 -12.83
C GLN A 33 -6.39 -19.18 -13.68
N VAL A 34 -5.98 -19.49 -14.91
CA VAL A 34 -5.57 -18.55 -15.94
C VAL A 34 -6.43 -18.81 -17.17
N SER A 35 -7.04 -17.76 -17.73
CA SER A 35 -7.94 -17.86 -18.89
C SER A 35 -7.91 -16.57 -19.71
N VAL A 36 -8.19 -16.69 -21.01
CA VAL A 36 -8.36 -15.55 -21.91
C VAL A 36 -9.81 -15.08 -21.81
N VAL A 37 -10.02 -13.81 -21.45
CA VAL A 37 -11.33 -13.19 -21.25
C VAL A 37 -11.36 -11.81 -21.90
N ASP A 38 -12.57 -11.28 -22.10
CA ASP A 38 -12.73 -9.87 -22.50
C ASP A 38 -12.23 -8.94 -21.39
N CYS A 39 -11.58 -7.84 -21.79
CA CYS A 39 -11.12 -6.83 -20.85
C CYS A 39 -12.34 -6.16 -20.18
N PRO A 40 -12.45 -6.17 -18.84
CA PRO A 40 -13.55 -5.50 -18.14
C PRO A 40 -13.45 -3.98 -18.34
N ASP A 41 -14.58 -3.26 -18.19
CA ASP A 41 -14.57 -1.81 -18.31
C ASP A 41 -13.76 -1.17 -17.17
N LEU A 42 -12.52 -0.79 -17.49
CA LEU A 42 -11.58 -0.21 -16.54
C LEU A 42 -11.93 1.23 -16.12
N THR A 43 -12.96 1.86 -16.72
CA THR A 43 -13.48 3.15 -16.24
C THR A 43 -14.34 3.03 -14.98
N LYS A 44 -14.71 1.80 -14.61
CA LYS A 44 -15.56 1.52 -13.45
C LYS A 44 -14.72 1.23 -12.22
N ASP A 45 -15.38 1.29 -11.07
CA ASP A 45 -14.82 0.76 -9.83
C ASP A 45 -14.36 -0.70 -10.02
N PRO A 46 -13.22 -1.09 -9.44
CA PRO A 46 -12.36 -0.30 -8.54
C PRO A 46 -11.25 0.48 -9.28
N PHE A 47 -11.15 0.38 -10.60
CA PHE A 47 -9.99 0.88 -11.35
C PHE A 47 -10.08 2.38 -11.64
N ASN A 48 -11.27 2.86 -12.02
CA ASN A 48 -11.54 4.27 -12.32
C ASN A 48 -10.51 4.90 -13.29
N PHE A 49 -10.02 4.12 -14.26
CA PHE A 49 -9.10 4.61 -15.30
C PHE A 49 -9.82 5.52 -16.29
N PRO A 50 -9.10 6.43 -16.98
CA PRO A 50 -9.70 7.30 -17.99
C PRO A 50 -10.08 6.55 -19.30
N VAL A 51 -9.80 5.25 -19.40
CA VAL A 51 -10.10 4.41 -20.58
C VAL A 51 -10.72 3.08 -20.16
N LYS A 52 -11.48 2.47 -21.08
CA LYS A 52 -12.23 1.23 -20.82
C LYS A 52 -11.38 -0.04 -20.79
N GLY A 53 -10.15 -0.01 -21.29
CA GLY A 53 -9.34 -1.22 -21.43
C GLY A 53 -7.89 -0.96 -21.79
N ILE A 54 -7.10 -2.03 -21.79
CA ILE A 54 -5.63 -2.02 -22.05
C ILE A 54 -5.25 -2.73 -23.36
N CYS A 55 -6.23 -3.13 -24.16
CA CYS A 55 -6.02 -3.75 -25.47
C CYS A 55 -5.64 -2.71 -26.53
N GLY A 56 -5.14 -3.17 -27.69
CA GLY A 56 -4.81 -2.34 -28.84
C GLY A 56 -3.35 -2.45 -29.24
N LYS A 57 -2.69 -1.32 -29.54
CA LYS A 57 -1.31 -1.26 -30.03
C LYS A 57 -0.27 -1.26 -28.89
N THR A 58 -0.23 -2.36 -28.13
CA THR A 58 0.64 -2.52 -26.94
C THR A 58 2.12 -2.37 -27.29
N ARG A 59 2.89 -1.75 -26.38
CA ARG A 59 4.34 -1.55 -26.47
C ARG A 59 4.91 -1.20 -25.10
N ILE A 60 6.20 -1.45 -24.90
CA ILE A 60 6.95 -1.04 -23.71
C ILE A 60 7.85 0.14 -24.10
N ALA A 61 7.92 1.14 -23.23
CA ALA A 61 8.81 2.29 -23.36
C ALA A 61 9.72 2.34 -22.13
N GLU A 62 11.00 1.99 -22.30
CA GLU A 62 12.03 2.19 -21.27
C GLU A 62 12.65 3.57 -21.48
N VAL A 63 12.52 4.46 -20.51
CA VAL A 63 12.94 5.86 -20.65
C VAL A 63 13.88 6.25 -19.52
N GLY A 64 15.14 6.54 -19.87
CA GLY A 64 16.17 6.88 -18.88
C GLY A 64 16.81 5.64 -18.27
N GLY A 65 16.88 5.59 -16.95
CA GLY A 65 17.44 4.46 -16.21
C GLY A 65 18.08 4.88 -14.88
N VAL A 66 18.30 3.90 -14.00
CA VAL A 66 18.91 4.08 -12.66
C VAL A 66 20.19 4.92 -12.64
N PRO A 67 21.10 4.87 -13.65
CA PRO A 67 22.29 5.73 -13.68
C PRO A 67 22.00 7.24 -13.74
N TYR A 68 20.78 7.68 -14.07
CA TYR A 68 20.39 9.08 -13.97
C TYR A 68 19.93 9.48 -12.57
N LEU A 69 19.71 8.51 -11.69
CA LEU A 69 19.41 8.70 -10.28
C LEU A 69 20.66 8.52 -9.41
N MET A 70 21.57 7.61 -9.79
CA MET A 70 22.67 7.15 -8.95
C MET A 70 24.05 7.28 -9.63
N PRO A 71 25.13 7.55 -8.87
CA PRO A 71 25.16 7.80 -7.42
C PRO A 71 24.69 9.21 -7.03
N LEU A 72 24.63 10.13 -8.00
CA LEU A 72 24.10 11.48 -7.81
C LEU A 72 23.05 11.75 -8.89
N VAL A 73 21.89 12.23 -8.44
CA VAL A 73 20.75 12.49 -9.31
C VAL A 73 21.05 13.55 -10.37
N ASN A 74 20.75 13.24 -11.62
CA ASN A 74 20.76 14.19 -12.72
C ASN A 74 19.37 14.82 -12.87
N LYS A 75 19.13 15.90 -12.13
CA LYS A 75 17.85 16.65 -12.12
C LYS A 75 17.43 17.21 -13.48
N LYS A 76 18.33 17.22 -14.49
CA LYS A 76 18.01 17.65 -15.87
C LYS A 76 17.33 16.57 -16.70
N LYS A 77 17.32 15.31 -16.24
CA LYS A 77 16.68 14.18 -16.92
C LYS A 77 15.21 14.14 -16.54
N VAL A 78 14.44 14.95 -17.25
CA VAL A 78 13.00 15.13 -17.07
C VAL A 78 12.31 14.70 -18.35
N TYR A 79 11.21 13.96 -18.21
CA TYR A 79 10.52 13.37 -19.33
C TYR A 79 9.05 13.79 -19.34
N ASP A 80 8.54 14.07 -20.53
CA ASP A 80 7.15 14.40 -20.76
C ASP A 80 6.49 13.18 -21.40
N LEU A 81 5.55 12.55 -20.68
CA LEU A 81 4.89 11.33 -21.13
C LEU A 81 4.10 11.54 -22.43
N ASN A 82 3.58 12.73 -22.70
CA ASN A 82 2.90 13.02 -23.97
C ASN A 82 3.89 13.12 -25.13
N LYS A 83 5.12 13.59 -24.88
CA LYS A 83 6.19 13.55 -25.89
C LYS A 83 6.69 12.12 -26.10
N ILE A 84 6.87 11.34 -25.03
CA ILE A 84 7.20 9.92 -25.12
C ILE A 84 6.15 9.17 -25.93
N ALA A 85 4.85 9.40 -25.69
CA ALA A 85 3.77 8.80 -26.48
C ALA A 85 3.94 9.04 -27.99
N LYS A 86 4.37 10.25 -28.39
CA LYS A 86 4.68 10.58 -29.79
C LYS A 86 5.93 9.85 -30.28
N GLU A 87 7.00 9.84 -29.48
CA GLU A 87 8.28 9.20 -29.82
C GLU A 87 8.13 7.69 -30.00
N ILE A 88 7.33 7.04 -29.15
CA ILE A 88 7.00 5.62 -29.30
C ILE A 88 5.94 5.38 -30.38
N LYS A 89 5.63 6.35 -31.25
CA LYS A 89 4.68 6.24 -32.36
C LYS A 89 3.25 5.84 -31.93
N LEU A 90 2.81 6.31 -30.76
CA LEU A 90 1.46 6.12 -30.24
C LEU A 90 0.92 7.40 -29.56
N PRO A 91 0.72 8.50 -30.31
CA PRO A 91 0.13 9.72 -29.74
C PRO A 91 -1.25 9.44 -29.15
N GLY A 92 -1.54 9.98 -27.96
CA GLY A 92 -2.77 9.69 -27.22
C GLY A 92 -2.75 8.34 -26.49
N ALA A 93 -1.57 7.71 -26.33
CA ALA A 93 -1.41 6.50 -25.54
C ALA A 93 -1.96 6.68 -24.13
N PHE A 94 -2.72 5.69 -23.68
CA PHE A 94 -2.91 5.46 -22.26
C PHE A 94 -1.66 4.78 -21.72
N ILE A 95 -0.95 5.45 -20.81
CA ILE A 95 0.34 5.00 -20.27
C ILE A 95 0.13 4.57 -18.82
N LEU A 96 0.54 3.34 -18.51
CA LEU A 96 0.65 2.78 -17.18
C LEU A 96 2.09 2.32 -16.97
N GLY A 97 2.63 2.46 -15.75
CA GLY A 97 3.97 1.98 -15.46
C GLY A 97 4.51 2.45 -14.12
N ALA A 98 5.70 1.96 -13.79
CA ALA A 98 6.49 2.42 -12.65
C ALA A 98 7.54 3.42 -13.15
N GLY A 99 7.72 4.50 -12.41
CA GLY A 99 8.72 5.51 -12.69
C GLY A 99 8.79 6.52 -11.56
N ALA A 100 9.90 7.25 -11.48
CA ALA A 100 10.03 8.35 -10.54
C ALA A 100 8.98 9.42 -10.87
N GLY A 101 8.08 9.69 -9.91
CA GLY A 101 7.09 10.76 -10.02
C GLY A 101 7.73 12.13 -10.27
N PRO A 102 7.01 13.10 -10.85
CA PRO A 102 7.56 14.41 -11.20
C PRO A 102 7.99 15.17 -9.95
N PHE A 103 9.28 15.08 -9.61
CA PHE A 103 9.87 15.75 -8.45
C PHE A 103 9.65 17.28 -8.49
N GLN A 104 9.45 17.87 -9.68
CA GLN A 104 9.16 19.31 -9.79
C GLN A 104 7.78 19.69 -9.23
N THR A 105 6.82 18.76 -9.27
CA THR A 105 5.47 18.98 -8.71
C THR A 105 5.42 18.59 -7.24
N LEU A 106 6.13 17.52 -6.87
CA LEU A 106 5.99 16.90 -5.54
C LEU A 106 7.15 17.24 -4.58
N GLY A 107 8.30 17.68 -5.08
CA GLY A 107 9.49 17.95 -4.28
C GLY A 107 10.27 16.72 -3.82
N PHE A 108 9.75 15.50 -4.03
CA PHE A 108 10.33 14.21 -3.64
C PHE A 108 9.84 13.03 -4.55
N ASN A 109 10.45 11.84 -4.46
CA ASN A 109 10.07 10.61 -5.21
C ASN A 109 8.70 10.05 -4.74
N SER A 110 7.94 9.39 -5.62
CA SER A 110 6.54 8.95 -5.38
C SER A 110 6.32 7.44 -5.56
N GLU A 111 7.38 6.65 -5.57
CA GLU A 111 7.25 5.18 -5.59
C GLU A 111 6.70 4.67 -4.25
N VAL A 112 5.74 3.76 -4.35
CA VAL A 112 5.08 3.13 -3.18
C VAL A 112 5.11 1.61 -3.31
N ILE A 113 5.10 0.93 -2.17
CA ILE A 113 5.03 -0.51 -2.05
C ILE A 113 3.56 -0.92 -2.04
N GLU A 114 3.11 -1.68 -3.06
CA GLU A 114 1.79 -2.31 -3.06
C GLU A 114 1.82 -3.62 -2.25
N VAL A 115 0.82 -3.84 -1.38
CA VAL A 115 0.66 -5.05 -0.58
C VAL A 115 -0.77 -5.58 -0.74
N LYS A 116 -0.90 -6.81 -1.24
CA LYS A 116 -2.18 -7.55 -1.33
C LYS A 116 -2.12 -8.76 -0.41
N ALA A 117 -3.02 -8.84 0.57
CA ALA A 117 -3.09 -9.95 1.51
C ALA A 117 -4.52 -10.44 1.67
N LYS A 118 -4.76 -11.76 1.60
CA LYS A 118 -6.08 -12.36 1.74
C LYS A 118 -6.00 -13.57 2.67
N ARG A 119 -7.10 -13.85 3.39
CA ARG A 119 -7.26 -15.01 4.28
C ARG A 119 -6.13 -15.12 5.32
N ARG A 120 -6.27 -14.43 6.45
CA ARG A 120 -5.31 -14.48 7.55
C ARG A 120 -5.30 -15.87 8.20
N THR A 121 -4.16 -16.55 8.16
CA THR A 121 -3.96 -17.86 8.80
C THR A 121 -3.16 -17.79 10.10
N GLY A 122 -2.47 -16.67 10.35
CA GLY A 122 -1.67 -16.42 11.55
C GLY A 122 -2.37 -15.55 12.60
N GLN A 123 -1.68 -15.32 13.72
CA GLN A 123 -2.22 -14.54 14.86
C GLN A 123 -2.08 -13.02 14.70
N LEU A 124 -1.14 -12.56 13.88
CA LEU A 124 -0.83 -11.13 13.74
C LEU A 124 -1.84 -10.42 12.84
N ASN A 125 -2.27 -9.23 13.25
CA ASN A 125 -3.05 -8.35 12.38
C ASN A 125 -2.18 -7.82 11.21
N PHE A 126 -2.81 -7.21 10.20
CA PHE A 126 -2.12 -6.77 8.99
C PHE A 126 -0.93 -5.81 9.25
N VAL A 127 -1.13 -4.77 10.06
CA VAL A 127 -0.11 -3.76 10.35
C VAL A 127 0.99 -4.32 11.25
N THR A 128 0.62 -5.12 12.25
CA THR A 128 1.59 -5.79 13.13
C THR A 128 2.46 -6.77 12.34
N CYS A 129 1.89 -7.50 11.38
CA CYS A 129 2.65 -8.40 10.51
C CYS A 129 3.70 -7.65 9.69
N LEU A 130 3.35 -6.51 9.08
CA LEU A 130 4.29 -5.66 8.36
C LEU A 130 5.39 -5.13 9.28
N ARG A 131 5.02 -4.54 10.43
CA ARG A 131 5.97 -3.96 11.38
C ARG A 131 6.95 -5.00 11.93
N GLN A 132 6.44 -6.15 12.39
CA GLN A 132 7.28 -7.20 13.00
C GLN A 132 8.21 -7.85 11.97
N THR A 133 7.77 -8.01 10.72
CA THR A 133 8.63 -8.48 9.62
C THR A 133 9.83 -7.55 9.41
N LEU A 134 9.58 -6.23 9.30
CA LEU A 134 10.65 -5.23 9.17
C LEU A 134 11.56 -5.21 10.40
N GLY A 135 10.99 -5.30 11.61
CA GLY A 135 11.76 -5.30 12.86
C GLY A 135 12.69 -6.51 12.99
N SER A 136 12.20 -7.69 12.58
CA SER A 136 12.99 -8.92 12.59
C SER A 136 14.14 -8.89 11.58
N HIS A 137 13.88 -8.36 10.38
CA HIS A 137 14.90 -8.30 9.32
C HIS A 137 15.97 -7.23 9.56
N TYR A 138 15.57 -6.00 9.92
CA TYR A 138 16.49 -4.87 10.04
C TYR A 138 17.10 -4.70 11.44
N GLY A 139 16.59 -5.43 12.45
CA GLY A 139 17.18 -5.50 13.78
C GLY A 139 17.26 -4.16 14.49
N ASN A 140 18.48 -3.61 14.59
CA ASN A 140 18.77 -2.34 15.26
C ASN A 140 18.63 -1.11 14.34
N LYS A 141 18.31 -1.29 13.06
CA LYS A 141 18.06 -0.19 12.10
C LYS A 141 16.55 0.06 12.02
N PRO A 142 16.00 1.06 12.72
CA PRO A 142 14.56 1.31 12.73
C PRO A 142 14.08 1.74 11.34
N VAL A 143 12.89 1.29 10.94
CA VAL A 143 12.23 1.61 9.68
C VAL A 143 10.84 2.15 10.00
N GLY A 144 10.59 3.42 9.66
CA GLY A 144 9.26 4.03 9.73
C GLY A 144 8.53 3.88 8.40
N MET A 145 7.24 3.57 8.44
CA MET A 145 6.39 3.39 7.27
C MET A 145 5.05 4.11 7.46
N GLY A 146 4.49 4.60 6.36
CA GLY A 146 3.13 5.15 6.31
C GLY A 146 2.50 4.90 4.94
N GLY A 147 1.24 5.29 4.77
CA GLY A 147 0.52 5.11 3.52
C GLY A 147 -0.98 4.96 3.74
N THR A 148 -1.63 4.14 2.92
CA THR A 148 -3.04 3.78 3.08
C THR A 148 -3.28 2.33 2.68
N PHE A 149 -4.30 1.71 3.26
CA PHE A 149 -4.82 0.44 2.77
C PHE A 149 -6.33 0.37 2.85
N ILE A 150 -6.91 -0.54 2.09
CA ILE A 150 -8.34 -0.83 2.09
C ILE A 150 -8.53 -2.22 2.68
N VAL A 151 -9.38 -2.34 3.70
CA VAL A 151 -10.01 -3.63 4.04
C VAL A 151 -11.11 -3.85 3.02
N GLN A 152 -10.85 -4.64 1.99
CA GLN A 152 -11.76 -4.86 0.87
C GLN A 152 -12.91 -5.80 1.24
N LYS A 153 -12.63 -6.78 2.10
CA LYS A 153 -13.62 -7.74 2.63
C LYS A 153 -13.33 -8.07 4.08
N GLY A 154 -14.36 -8.54 4.78
CA GLY A 154 -14.30 -8.95 6.17
C GLY A 154 -14.75 -7.87 7.14
N LYS A 155 -14.47 -8.09 8.42
CA LYS A 155 -14.78 -7.18 9.51
C LYS A 155 -13.57 -6.95 10.39
N VAL A 156 -13.56 -5.84 11.11
CA VAL A 156 -12.50 -5.46 12.05
C VAL A 156 -13.09 -5.15 13.42
N LYS A 157 -12.36 -5.51 14.46
CA LYS A 157 -12.53 -4.92 15.79
C LYS A 157 -11.97 -3.50 15.73
N ALA A 158 -12.74 -2.55 16.24
CA ALA A 158 -12.37 -1.16 16.32
C ALA A 158 -12.84 -0.55 17.65
N HIS A 159 -12.33 0.64 17.97
CA HIS A 159 -12.87 1.42 19.09
C HIS A 159 -13.06 2.89 18.74
N ILE A 160 -13.96 3.54 19.49
CA ILE A 160 -14.15 4.99 19.52
C ILE A 160 -14.12 5.41 20.98
N MET A 161 -13.43 6.52 21.27
CA MET A 161 -13.45 7.12 22.61
C MET A 161 -14.86 7.66 22.93
N PRO A 162 -15.34 7.54 24.18
CA PRO A 162 -16.54 8.24 24.63
C PRO A 162 -16.48 9.74 24.35
N LYS A 163 -17.65 10.36 24.24
CA LYS A 163 -17.77 11.82 24.03
C LYS A 163 -17.12 12.63 25.16
N GLU A 164 -17.25 12.14 26.40
CA GLU A 164 -16.72 12.80 27.60
C GLU A 164 -15.49 12.05 28.12
N PHE A 165 -14.48 12.79 28.57
CA PHE A 165 -13.30 12.20 29.21
C PHE A 165 -13.63 11.59 30.57
N SER A 166 -12.82 10.61 31.01
CA SER A 166 -12.97 10.00 32.34
C SER A 166 -12.82 11.06 33.45
N SER A 167 -13.69 11.00 34.46
CA SER A 167 -13.60 11.85 35.65
C SER A 167 -12.54 11.39 36.65
N CYS A 168 -11.98 10.18 36.47
CA CYS A 168 -10.90 9.64 37.29
C CYS A 168 -9.72 9.16 36.41
N PRO A 169 -8.49 9.13 36.94
CA PRO A 169 -7.35 8.58 36.22
C PRO A 169 -7.57 7.12 35.82
N LEU A 170 -7.20 6.78 34.58
CA LEU A 170 -7.18 5.40 34.07
C LEU A 170 -5.70 4.95 34.10
N ASN A 171 -5.38 4.01 34.97
CA ASN A 171 -4.00 3.64 35.32
C ASN A 171 -3.57 2.26 34.78
N SER A 172 -4.41 1.62 33.96
CA SER A 172 -4.12 0.32 33.34
C SER A 172 -4.83 0.15 32.00
N ASP A 173 -4.34 -0.77 31.17
CA ASP A 173 -5.02 -1.13 29.91
C ASP A 173 -6.44 -1.66 30.16
N GLU A 174 -6.68 -2.35 31.27
CA GLU A 174 -8.03 -2.82 31.62
C GLU A 174 -8.99 -1.65 31.88
N GLU A 175 -8.54 -0.63 32.61
CA GLU A 175 -9.33 0.58 32.87
C GLU A 175 -9.56 1.40 31.60
N VAL A 176 -8.54 1.56 30.76
CA VAL A 176 -8.65 2.21 29.45
C VAL A 176 -9.66 1.46 28.57
N ASN A 177 -9.55 0.14 28.47
CA ASN A 177 -10.43 -0.69 27.65
C ASN A 177 -11.87 -0.72 28.16
N LYS A 178 -12.10 -0.59 29.48
CA LYS A 178 -13.46 -0.44 30.03
C LYS A 178 -14.08 0.92 29.68
N TRP A 179 -13.27 1.95 29.55
CA TRP A 179 -13.72 3.29 29.17
C TRP A 179 -14.00 3.40 27.66
N LEU A 180 -13.20 2.74 26.81
CA LEU A 180 -13.39 2.76 25.35
C LEU A 180 -14.66 2.01 24.89
N HIS A 181 -15.30 2.51 23.83
CA HIS A 181 -16.39 1.79 23.17
C HIS A 181 -15.85 0.95 22.01
N PHE A 182 -16.03 -0.36 22.10
CA PHE A 182 -15.60 -1.32 21.08
C PHE A 182 -16.72 -1.70 20.12
N TYR A 183 -16.35 -1.88 18.85
CA TYR A 183 -17.26 -2.19 17.75
C TYR A 183 -16.66 -3.26 16.84
N GLU A 184 -17.54 -4.00 16.17
CA GLU A 184 -17.18 -4.77 14.98
C GLU A 184 -17.68 -4.00 13.76
N MET A 185 -16.77 -3.56 12.90
CA MET A 185 -17.04 -2.73 11.72
C MET A 185 -16.70 -3.50 10.43
N LYS A 186 -17.43 -3.28 9.34
CA LYS A 186 -17.36 -4.07 8.11
C LYS A 186 -16.68 -3.34 6.96
N ALA A 187 -16.00 -4.11 6.11
CA ALA A 187 -15.51 -3.65 4.83
C ALA A 187 -16.63 -3.07 3.92
N PRO A 188 -16.31 -2.16 2.98
CA PRO A 188 -14.98 -1.61 2.73
C PRO A 188 -14.59 -0.51 3.72
N LEU A 189 -13.34 -0.53 4.20
CA LEU A 189 -12.78 0.49 5.11
C LEU A 189 -11.49 1.05 4.52
N VAL A 190 -11.34 2.37 4.48
CA VAL A 190 -10.12 3.07 4.06
C VAL A 190 -9.31 3.41 5.30
N CYS A 191 -8.14 2.80 5.43
CA CYS A 191 -7.29 2.84 6.61
C CYS A 191 -6.05 3.71 6.38
N LEU A 192 -5.61 4.38 7.43
CA LEU A 192 -4.48 5.33 7.46
C LEU A 192 -3.48 4.90 8.55
N PRO A 193 -2.57 3.96 8.23
CA PRO A 193 -1.60 3.46 9.20
C PRO A 193 -0.32 4.32 9.27
N VAL A 194 0.24 4.38 10.47
CA VAL A 194 1.64 4.76 10.71
C VAL A 194 2.25 3.70 11.62
N PHE A 195 3.43 3.21 11.27
CA PHE A 195 4.14 2.24 12.10
C PHE A 195 5.66 2.38 12.00
N VAL A 196 6.36 2.04 13.09
CA VAL A 196 7.82 2.06 13.18
C VAL A 196 8.30 0.70 13.67
N SER A 197 9.23 0.07 12.95
CA SER A 197 9.66 -1.31 13.23
C SER A 197 10.18 -1.51 14.67
N ARG A 198 10.90 -0.52 15.19
CA ARG A 198 11.50 -0.46 16.53
C ARG A 198 11.61 0.99 16.99
N ASP A 199 11.36 1.25 18.26
CA ASP A 199 11.61 2.57 18.87
C ASP A 199 13.13 2.75 19.11
N PRO A 200 13.78 3.79 18.54
CA PRO A 200 15.17 4.09 18.82
C PRO A 200 15.40 4.91 20.11
N GLY A 201 14.40 5.08 20.96
CA GLY A 201 14.50 5.73 22.28
C GLY A 201 13.67 7.01 22.44
N PHE A 202 12.62 7.20 21.63
CA PHE A 202 11.79 8.41 21.60
C PHE A 202 10.38 8.22 22.19
N ASP A 203 10.14 7.11 22.86
CA ASP A 203 8.86 6.77 23.46
C ASP A 203 7.71 6.82 22.44
N LEU A 204 7.89 6.04 21.37
CA LEU A 204 7.00 6.04 20.21
C LEU A 204 5.79 5.13 20.40
N ARG A 205 4.68 5.52 19.78
CA ARG A 205 3.57 4.61 19.45
C ARG A 205 3.98 3.82 18.20
N LEU A 206 4.29 2.54 18.36
CA LEU A 206 4.89 1.73 17.30
C LEU A 206 3.94 1.37 16.16
N GLU A 207 2.64 1.31 16.44
CA GLU A 207 1.57 1.07 15.48
C GLU A 207 0.37 1.93 15.86
N HIS A 208 -0.20 2.63 14.88
CA HIS A 208 -1.44 3.37 15.06
C HIS A 208 -2.17 3.45 13.71
N THR A 209 -3.40 2.96 13.67
CA THR A 209 -4.22 2.97 12.45
C THR A 209 -5.63 3.43 12.76
N HIS A 210 -6.07 4.49 12.09
CA HIS A 210 -7.48 4.89 12.05
C HIS A 210 -8.05 4.61 10.66
N PHE A 211 -9.38 4.60 10.55
CA PHE A 211 -10.07 4.39 9.28
C PHE A 211 -11.39 5.14 9.20
N PHE A 212 -11.89 5.26 7.97
CA PHE A 212 -13.22 5.75 7.64
C PHE A 212 -13.85 4.93 6.51
N SER A 213 -15.14 5.14 6.25
CA SER A 213 -15.87 4.49 5.17
C SER A 213 -16.92 5.40 4.56
N HIS A 214 -17.46 5.00 3.41
CA HIS A 214 -18.63 5.65 2.78
C HIS A 214 -19.97 5.19 3.37
N HIS A 215 -19.95 4.31 4.37
CA HIS A 215 -21.15 3.75 5.00
C HIS A 215 -21.29 4.10 6.49
N GLY A 216 -20.55 5.13 6.94
CA GLY A 216 -20.71 5.72 8.27
C GLY A 216 -19.93 5.02 9.38
N GLU A 217 -18.99 4.14 9.04
CA GLU A 217 -18.13 3.46 10.00
C GLU A 217 -16.72 4.06 9.98
N GLY A 218 -16.11 4.18 11.16
CA GLY A 218 -14.80 4.75 11.33
C GLY A 218 -14.36 4.70 12.79
N GLY A 219 -13.06 4.78 13.03
CA GLY A 219 -12.50 4.71 14.37
C GLY A 219 -11.07 4.20 14.38
N HIS A 220 -10.64 3.72 15.54
CA HIS A 220 -9.33 3.12 15.76
C HIS A 220 -9.35 1.62 15.45
N TYR A 221 -8.51 1.16 14.54
CA TYR A 221 -8.41 -0.25 14.14
C TYR A 221 -7.62 -1.09 15.16
N HIS A 222 -8.12 -2.28 15.48
CA HIS A 222 -7.42 -3.29 16.29
C HIS A 222 -6.91 -4.46 15.43
N TYR A 223 -7.83 -5.23 14.84
CA TYR A 223 -7.54 -6.41 14.01
C TYR A 223 -8.78 -6.88 13.26
N ASP A 224 -8.62 -7.68 12.21
CA ASP A 224 -9.78 -8.36 11.61
C ASP A 224 -10.38 -9.45 12.51
N THR A 225 -11.71 -9.60 12.46
CA THR A 225 -12.47 -10.63 13.19
C THR A 225 -12.98 -11.75 12.28
N THR A 226 -12.75 -11.64 10.97
CA THR A 226 -13.14 -12.64 9.95
C THR A 226 -11.91 -13.10 9.15
N PRO A 227 -10.97 -13.81 9.79
CA PRO A 227 -9.65 -14.11 9.22
C PRO A 227 -9.71 -14.92 7.93
N ASP A 228 -10.65 -15.84 7.80
CA ASP A 228 -10.84 -16.74 6.66
C ASP A 228 -11.29 -16.05 5.36
N MET A 229 -11.80 -14.83 5.46
CA MET A 229 -12.33 -14.08 4.31
C MET A 229 -11.79 -12.65 4.17
N VAL A 230 -11.00 -12.17 5.12
CA VAL A 230 -10.46 -10.80 5.06
C VAL A 230 -9.59 -10.60 3.83
N GLU A 231 -9.71 -9.44 3.19
CA GLU A 231 -8.89 -9.03 2.05
C GLU A 231 -8.36 -7.61 2.29
N TYR A 232 -7.05 -7.41 2.14
CA TYR A 232 -6.35 -6.15 2.30
C TYR A 232 -5.64 -5.76 1.00
N LEU A 233 -5.71 -4.47 0.64
CA LEU A 233 -4.93 -3.84 -0.42
C LEU A 233 -4.30 -2.56 0.12
N GLY A 234 -2.98 -2.48 0.22
CA GLY A 234 -2.27 -1.31 0.74
C GLY A 234 -1.20 -0.75 -0.18
N TYR A 235 -0.91 0.53 -0.03
CA TYR A 235 0.17 1.27 -0.69
C TYR A 235 0.96 2.02 0.39
N PHE A 236 2.27 1.76 0.48
CA PHE A 236 3.11 2.25 1.58
C PHE A 236 4.40 2.90 1.08
N SER A 237 4.99 3.80 1.86
CA SER A 237 6.33 4.35 1.63
C SER A 237 7.12 4.39 2.93
N PRO A 238 8.44 4.16 2.90
CA PRO A 238 9.30 4.42 4.05
C PRO A 238 9.41 5.92 4.34
N ALA A 239 9.54 6.25 5.62
CA ALA A 239 9.87 7.59 6.09
C ALA A 239 11.40 7.75 6.19
N GLU A 240 11.93 8.85 5.65
CA GLU A 240 13.37 9.16 5.72
C GLU A 240 13.77 9.73 7.09
N PHE A 241 12.87 10.50 7.71
CA PHE A 241 13.12 11.17 8.99
C PHE A 241 11.98 10.91 9.98
N LEU A 242 12.34 10.80 11.26
CA LEU A 242 11.44 10.85 12.41
C LEU A 242 11.65 12.19 13.11
N TYR A 243 10.58 12.93 13.35
CA TYR A 243 10.61 14.15 14.16
C TYR A 243 9.84 13.90 15.45
N ARG A 244 10.54 13.84 16.59
CA ARG A 244 9.92 13.78 17.91
C ARG A 244 9.78 15.19 18.47
N ILE A 245 8.55 15.67 18.55
CA ILE A 245 8.22 17.00 19.07
C ILE A 245 7.51 16.79 20.41
N ASP A 246 7.87 17.62 21.41
CA ASP A 246 7.25 17.65 22.74
C ASP A 246 7.06 16.27 23.39
N GLN A 247 8.17 15.55 23.59
CA GLN A 247 8.14 14.26 24.27
C GLN A 247 7.74 14.43 25.75
N PRO A 248 6.72 13.71 26.25
CA PRO A 248 6.37 13.73 27.66
C PRO A 248 7.57 13.42 28.55
N LYS A 249 7.75 14.22 29.61
CA LYS A 249 8.81 13.99 30.61
C LYS A 249 8.52 12.77 31.48
N GLU A 250 7.24 12.48 31.68
CA GLU A 250 6.73 11.32 32.41
C GLU A 250 5.99 10.43 31.41
N THR A 251 6.27 9.12 31.44
CA THR A 251 5.71 8.15 30.49
C THR A 251 5.26 6.87 31.19
N HIS A 252 4.42 6.09 30.52
CA HIS A 252 3.89 4.81 30.96
C HIS A 252 3.62 3.87 29.77
N GLY A 253 3.46 2.57 30.05
CA GLY A 253 3.29 1.54 29.03
C GLY A 253 1.84 1.27 28.56
N PHE A 254 0.83 1.69 29.33
CA PHE A 254 -0.58 1.40 29.05
C PHE A 254 -1.23 2.42 28.10
N GLY A 255 -2.38 2.06 27.52
CA GLY A 255 -3.19 2.88 26.60
C GLY A 255 -2.60 2.97 25.19
N ARG A 256 -1.77 1.98 24.82
CA ARG A 256 -1.02 1.96 23.54
C ARG A 256 -1.52 0.91 22.55
N ASP A 257 -2.66 0.29 22.82
CA ASP A 257 -3.34 -0.64 21.91
C ASP A 257 -4.32 0.07 20.98
#